data_AF-A0A736LZ37-F1
#
_entry.id   AF-A0A736LZ37-F1
#
_cell.length_a   1.000
_cell.length_b   1.000
_cell.length_c   1.000
_cell.angle_alpha   90.00
_cell.angle_beta   90.00
_cell.angle_gamma   90.00
#
_symmetry.space_group_name_H-M   'P 1'
#
loop_
_entity.id
_entity.type
_entity.pdbx_description
1 polymer ?
#
loop_
_entity_poly.entity_id
_entity_poly.type
_entity_poly.pdbx_seq_one_letter_code
_entity_poly.pdbx_strand_id
1 'polypeptide(L)' 'TAPTCSTEVVNAQLQQRCGNTIHVSTLQTPAATPMRGVTTQLYTVPGDSTRQIVVNHYD' A
#
# COMPACT_ATOMS: atom_id res chain seq x y z
N THR A 1 1.54 23.80 19.66
CA THR A 1 1.04 22.41 19.68
C THR A 1 0.56 22.05 18.30
N ALA A 2 0.93 20.89 17.76
CA ALA A 2 0.40 20.46 16.45
C ALA A 2 -1.11 20.19 16.57
N PRO A 3 -1.93 20.58 15.57
CA PRO A 3 -3.37 20.33 15.63
C PRO A 3 -3.66 18.84 15.50
N THR A 4 -4.66 18.36 16.25
CA THR A 4 -5.22 17.02 16.04
C THR A 4 -5.92 17.00 14.68
N CYS A 5 -5.65 15.96 13.89
CA CYS A 5 -6.29 15.75 12.60
C CYS A 5 -7.30 14.59 12.70
N SER A 6 -8.47 14.78 12.09
CA SER A 6 -9.52 13.76 11.96
C SER A 6 -9.88 13.58 10.50
N THR A 7 -10.30 12.38 10.12
CA THR A 7 -10.65 12.04 8.74
C THR A 7 -12.01 11.38 8.69
N GLU A 8 -12.86 11.84 7.79
CA GLU A 8 -14.20 11.31 7.56
C GLU A 8 -14.44 11.13 6.06
N VAL A 9 -15.34 10.21 5.69
CA VAL A 9 -15.75 10.00 4.31
C VAL A 9 -17.17 10.52 4.16
N VAL A 10 -17.36 11.53 3.30
CA VAL A 10 -18.66 12.14 3.01
C VAL A 10 -18.83 12.18 1.50
N ASN A 11 -19.93 11.62 0.98
CA ASN A 11 -20.23 11.57 -0.45
C ASN A 11 -19.08 11.03 -1.32
N ALA A 12 -18.42 9.94 -0.88
CA ALA A 12 -17.26 9.34 -1.53
C ALA A 12 -16.03 10.27 -1.68
N GLN A 13 -15.96 11.33 -0.87
CA GLN A 13 -14.81 12.22 -0.74
C GLN A 13 -14.19 12.05 0.65
N LEU A 14 -12.87 11.94 0.71
CA LEU A 14 -12.13 11.93 1.97
C LEU A 14 -11.99 13.38 2.44
N GLN A 15 -12.52 13.69 3.61
CA GLN A 15 -12.38 15.00 4.25
C GLN A 15 -11.44 14.87 5.45
N GLN A 16 -10.32 15.58 5.43
CA GLN A 16 -9.40 15.67 6.56
C GLN A 16 -9.55 17.05 7.20
N ARG A 17 -9.87 17.06 8.50
CA ARG A 17 -9.93 18.27 9.31
C ARG A 17 -8.77 18.31 10.28
N CYS A 18 -7.89 19.30 10.11
CA CYS A 18 -6.81 19.61 11.04
C CYS A 18 -7.07 20.99 11.63
N GLY A 19 -7.59 21.05 12.86
CA GLY A 19 -8.06 22.30 13.46
C GLY A 19 -9.24 22.93 12.69
N ASN A 20 -9.03 24.14 12.13
CA ASN A 20 -10.03 24.86 11.32
C ASN A 20 -9.83 24.67 9.81
N THR A 21 -8.81 23.92 9.39
CA THR A 21 -8.53 23.67 7.98
C THR A 21 -9.19 22.36 7.56
N ILE A 22 -9.92 22.39 6.44
CA ILE A 22 -10.52 21.21 5.82
C ILE A 22 -9.84 20.97 4.47
N HIS A 23 -9.29 19.78 4.30
CA HIS A 23 -8.78 19.28 3.03
C HIS A 23 -9.75 18.25 2.47
N VAL A 24 -10.20 18.45 1.24
CA VAL A 24 -11.07 17.51 0.53
C VAL A 24 -10.26 16.83 -0.55
N SER A 25 -10.19 15.50 -0.49
CA SER A 25 -9.62 14.67 -1.56
C SER A 25 -10.72 13.84 -2.18
N THR A 26 -10.95 14.03 -3.47
CA THR A 26 -11.75 13.10 -4.26
C THR A 26 -11.01 11.77 -4.33
N LEU A 27 -11.67 10.69 -3.92
CA LEU A 27 -11.24 9.32 -4.21
C LEU A 27 -11.44 9.06 -5.73
N GLN A 28 -10.75 9.81 -6.58
CA GLN A 28 -10.40 9.27 -7.89
C GLN A 28 -9.46 8.12 -7.57
N THR A 29 -9.81 6.91 -8.04
CA THR A 29 -8.95 5.71 -8.00
C THR A 29 -7.51 6.17 -8.03
N PRO A 30 -6.71 5.95 -6.97
CA PRO A 30 -5.32 6.36 -6.98
C PRO A 30 -4.74 5.80 -8.27
N ALA A 31 -4.13 6.64 -9.10
CA ALA A 31 -3.23 6.12 -10.12
C ALA A 31 -2.30 5.19 -9.36
N ALA A 32 -2.36 3.88 -9.66
CA ALA A 32 -1.63 2.88 -8.91
C ALA A 32 -0.17 3.35 -8.86
N THR A 33 0.26 3.81 -7.69
CA THR A 33 1.67 4.13 -7.51
C THR A 33 2.39 2.82 -7.76
N PRO A 34 3.38 2.76 -8.68
CA PRO A 34 4.16 1.55 -8.85
C PRO A 34 4.82 1.27 -7.50
N MET A 35 4.23 0.36 -6.73
CA MET A 35 4.91 -0.21 -5.58
C MET A 35 6.03 -1.04 -6.17
N ARG A 36 7.25 -0.84 -5.68
CA ARG A 36 8.34 -1.75 -5.96
C ARG A 36 7.92 -3.14 -5.48
N GLY A 37 7.51 -3.95 -6.44
CA GLY A 37 7.06 -5.30 -6.21
C GLY A 37 8.25 -6.20 -5.94
N VAL A 38 8.02 -7.24 -5.16
CA VAL A 38 8.94 -8.38 -5.09
C VAL A 38 8.20 -9.57 -5.67
N THR A 39 8.75 -10.14 -6.74
CA THR A 39 8.28 -11.42 -7.26
C THR A 39 9.12 -12.52 -6.62
N THR A 40 8.48 -13.37 -5.82
CA THR A 40 9.13 -14.53 -5.20
C THR A 40 8.86 -15.78 -6.04
N GLN A 41 9.92 -16.43 -6.51
CA GLN A 41 9.87 -17.71 -7.19
C GLN A 41 10.41 -18.82 -6.27
N LEU A 42 9.73 -19.96 -6.28
CA LEU A 42 10.07 -21.14 -5.48
C LEU A 42 10.46 -22.28 -6.42
N TYR A 43 11.65 -22.85 -6.21
CA TYR A 43 12.11 -24.03 -6.93
C TYR A 43 12.30 -25.19 -5.96
N THR A 44 11.77 -26.35 -6.29
CA THR A 44 12.04 -27.60 -5.57
C THR A 44 13.44 -28.09 -5.88
N VAL A 45 14.18 -28.54 -4.88
CA VAL A 45 15.49 -29.17 -5.09
C VAL A 45 15.27 -30.60 -5.61
N PRO A 46 15.83 -30.98 -6.78
CA PRO A 46 15.72 -32.35 -7.28
C PRO A 46 16.26 -33.36 -6.26
N GLY A 47 15.44 -34.36 -5.90
CA GLY A 47 15.81 -35.41 -4.96
C GLY A 47 15.67 -35.06 -3.47
N ASP A 48 15.24 -33.83 -3.12
CA ASP A 48 15.04 -33.42 -1.73
C ASP A 48 13.74 -32.59 -1.59
N SER A 49 12.67 -33.26 -1.17
CA SER A 49 11.35 -32.64 -0.98
C SER A 49 11.27 -31.74 0.25
N THR A 50 12.30 -31.73 1.10
CA THR A 50 12.34 -30.91 2.32
C THR A 50 12.98 -29.55 2.08
N ARG A 51 13.59 -29.33 0.90
CA ARG A 51 14.33 -28.11 0.58
C ARG A 51 13.73 -27.38 -0.62
N GLN A 52 13.75 -26.06 -0.53
CA GLN A 52 13.31 -25.16 -1.59
C GLN A 52 14.34 -24.05 -1.79
N ILE A 53 14.47 -23.59 -3.03
CA ILE A 53 15.24 -22.41 -3.39
C ILE A 53 14.25 -21.26 -3.56
N VAL A 54 14.47 -20.18 -2.80
CA VAL A 54 13.66 -18.96 -2.85
C VAL A 54 14.45 -17.89 -3.61
N VAL A 55 13.90 -17.41 -4.73
CA VAL A 55 14.48 -16.33 -5.53
C VAL A 55 13.55 -15.13 -5.49
N ASN A 56 14.07 -13.98 -5.04
CA ASN A 56 13.32 -12.73 -5.00
C ASN A 56 13.80 -11.79 -6.10
N HIS A 57 12.90 -11.39 -7.00
CA HIS A 57 13.14 -10.35 -7.99
C HIS A 57 12.51 -9.05 -7.51
N TYR A 58 13.33 -8.04 -7.27
CA TYR A 58 12.90 -6.70 -6.88
C TYR A 58 12.85 -5.81 -8.12
N ASP A 59 11.77 -5.06 -8.30
CA ASP A 59 11.61 -4.06 -9.38
C ASP A 59 12.62 -2.89 -9.23
#